data_AF-A0A7C4SBG4-F1
#
_entry.id   AF-A0A7C4SBG4-F1
#
_cell.length_a   1.000
_cell.length_b   1.000
_cell.length_c   1.000
_cell.angle_alpha   90.00
_cell.angle_beta   90.00
_cell.angle_gamma   90.00
#
_symmetry.space_group_name_H-M   'P 1'
#
loop_
_entity.id
_entity.type
_entity.pdbx_description
1 polymer ?
#
loop_
_entity_poly.entity_id
_entity_poly.type
_entity_poly.pdbx_seq_one_letter_code
_entity_poly.pdbx_strand_id
1 'polypeptide(L)'
;MKKSKTTPLVLTLFVLMLFPFVAHALPGDLDGSGRVDGYDLILFGRAYGSQSGDANWNSEADLNGDGKVDSADLSLLSAQFGSTGLSFGLWVGDQTSGTLRVRKLSNKGNQLVRVGDFTTPISISSNVTTGEVWVADQGLDKVKKLDPFSGATLLTVNGIDA
;
A
#
# COMPACT_ATOMS: atom_id res chain seq x y z
N MET A 1 34.95 1.03 -59.66
CA MET A 1 33.63 1.21 -59.01
C MET A 1 33.75 0.84 -57.54
N LYS A 2 33.80 1.82 -56.63
CA LYS A 2 33.83 1.59 -55.18
C LYS A 2 32.41 1.32 -54.68
N LYS A 3 32.14 0.12 -54.17
CA LYS A 3 30.85 -0.21 -53.55
C LYS A 3 30.74 0.50 -52.20
N SER A 4 29.75 1.39 -52.08
CA SER A 4 29.36 2.02 -50.81
C SER A 4 28.85 0.94 -49.86
N LYS A 5 29.40 0.86 -48.65
CA LYS A 5 28.85 0.06 -47.56
C LYS A 5 27.82 0.93 -46.84
N THR A 6 26.54 0.69 -47.07
CA THR A 6 25.46 1.22 -46.26
C THR A 6 25.45 0.48 -44.92
N THR A 7 25.93 1.14 -43.86
CA THR A 7 25.71 0.68 -42.49
C THR A 7 24.20 0.80 -42.20
N PRO A 8 23.49 -0.26 -41.77
CA PRO A 8 22.12 -0.09 -41.34
C PRO A 8 22.15 0.68 -40.03
N LEU A 9 21.46 1.82 -40.00
CA LEU A 9 21.12 2.52 -38.78
C LEU A 9 20.27 1.56 -37.94
N VAL A 10 20.88 0.86 -36.98
CA VAL A 10 20.16 0.12 -35.96
C VAL A 10 19.38 1.17 -35.18
N LEU A 11 18.12 1.36 -35.57
CA LEU A 11 17.14 2.15 -34.84
C LEU A 11 17.07 1.51 -33.46
N THR A 12 17.85 2.06 -32.53
CA THR A 12 17.88 1.62 -31.15
C THR A 12 16.49 1.95 -30.65
N LEU A 13 15.63 0.95 -30.61
CA LEU A 13 14.34 0.98 -29.98
C LEU A 13 14.61 1.24 -28.49
N PHE A 14 14.72 2.52 -28.14
CA PHE A 14 14.67 3.00 -26.79
C PHE A 14 13.22 2.78 -26.33
N VAL A 15 12.84 1.53 -26.08
CA VAL A 15 11.78 1.25 -25.14
C VAL A 15 12.34 1.73 -23.81
N LEU A 16 12.14 3.02 -23.56
CA LEU A 16 12.03 3.55 -22.23
C LEU A 16 10.85 2.77 -21.67
N MET A 17 11.12 1.59 -21.11
CA MET A 17 10.22 1.02 -20.13
C MET A 17 10.21 2.10 -19.04
N LEU A 18 9.23 2.99 -19.14
CA LEU A 18 8.44 3.42 -18.02
C LEU A 18 8.02 2.12 -17.32
N PHE A 19 8.95 1.48 -16.63
CA PHE A 19 8.58 0.62 -15.52
C PHE A 19 7.84 1.61 -14.64
N PRO A 20 6.51 1.48 -14.46
CA PRO A 20 5.93 2.10 -13.29
C PRO A 20 6.81 1.61 -12.15
N PHE A 21 7.33 2.53 -11.33
CA PHE A 21 8.06 2.18 -10.11
C PHE A 21 7.30 1.00 -9.52
N VAL A 22 7.87 -0.21 -9.63
CA VAL A 22 7.23 -1.38 -9.08
C VAL A 22 7.25 -1.05 -7.62
N ALA A 23 6.08 -0.79 -7.06
CA ALA A 23 6.00 -0.44 -5.68
C ALA A 23 6.56 -1.66 -4.94
N HIS A 24 7.64 -1.45 -4.20
CA HIS A 24 8.31 -2.52 -3.50
C HIS A 24 7.56 -2.68 -2.17
N ALA A 25 7.01 -3.86 -1.92
CA ALA A 25 6.65 -4.24 -0.56
C ALA A 25 7.91 -4.03 0.30
N LEU A 26 7.80 -3.27 1.39
CA LEU A 26 8.95 -3.04 2.26
C LEU A 26 9.32 -4.37 2.91
N PRO A 27 10.61 -4.76 2.95
CA PRO A 27 11.02 -5.87 3.81
C PRO A 27 10.53 -5.61 5.23
N GLY A 28 9.77 -6.56 5.81
CA GLY A 28 9.15 -6.42 7.13
C GLY A 28 7.74 -5.82 7.17
N ASP A 29 7.15 -5.37 6.05
CA ASP A 29 5.71 -4.98 5.97
C ASP A 29 4.85 -6.23 5.73
N LEU A 30 4.60 -6.96 6.81
CA LEU A 30 3.95 -8.27 6.81
C LEU A 30 2.43 -8.17 6.57
N ASP A 31 1.83 -7.06 7.00
CA ASP A 31 0.40 -6.81 6.84
C ASP A 31 0.04 -6.11 5.51
N GLY A 32 1.05 -5.65 4.76
CA GLY A 32 0.92 -5.00 3.46
C GLY A 32 0.33 -3.59 3.56
N SER A 33 0.48 -2.94 4.72
CA SER A 33 -0.02 -1.59 4.97
C SER A 33 0.83 -0.52 4.31
N GLY A 34 2.03 -0.86 3.80
CA GLY A 34 3.02 0.09 3.29
C GLY A 34 3.82 0.76 4.41
N ARG A 35 3.75 0.25 5.64
CA ARG A 35 4.57 0.69 6.78
C ARG A 35 5.17 -0.54 7.43
N VAL A 36 6.34 -0.39 8.06
CA VAL A 36 6.88 -1.40 8.97
C VAL A 36 6.71 -0.89 10.39
N ASP A 37 5.70 -1.37 11.10
CA ASP A 37 5.34 -0.87 12.42
C ASP A 37 4.95 -1.99 13.42
N GLY A 38 4.29 -1.62 14.51
CA GLY A 38 3.91 -2.57 15.56
C GLY A 38 2.94 -3.66 15.10
N TYR A 39 2.14 -3.42 14.05
CA TYR A 39 1.25 -4.44 13.49
C TYR A 39 2.05 -5.57 12.84
N ASP A 40 3.14 -5.24 12.15
CA ASP A 40 4.06 -6.23 11.57
C ASP A 40 4.76 -7.03 12.66
N LEU A 41 5.21 -6.37 13.73
CA LEU A 41 5.82 -7.06 14.87
C LEU A 41 4.85 -8.04 15.53
N ILE A 42 3.54 -7.74 15.59
CA ILE A 42 2.53 -8.66 16.09
C ILE A 42 2.38 -9.87 15.17
N LEU A 43 2.36 -9.66 13.85
CA LEU A 43 2.30 -10.77 12.88
C LEU A 43 3.55 -11.65 12.95
N PHE A 44 4.72 -11.02 13.07
CA PHE A 44 6.00 -11.69 13.25
C PHE A 44 6.01 -12.54 14.53
N GLY A 45 5.61 -11.95 15.67
CA GLY A 45 5.58 -12.65 16.95
C GLY A 45 4.67 -13.88 16.99
N ARG A 46 3.62 -13.92 16.15
CA ARG A 46 2.75 -15.11 16.01
C ARG A 46 3.44 -16.26 15.28
N ALA A 47 4.35 -15.95 14.36
CA ALA A 47 5.11 -16.91 13.57
C ALA A 47 6.48 -17.25 14.19
N TYR A 48 6.96 -16.47 15.17
CA TYR A 48 8.28 -16.65 15.75
C TYR A 48 8.52 -18.08 16.28
N GLY A 49 9.65 -18.66 15.90
CA GLY A 49 10.05 -20.04 16.22
C GLY A 49 9.43 -21.10 15.32
N SER A 50 8.66 -20.72 14.28
CA SER A 50 8.10 -21.66 13.30
C SER A 50 9.03 -21.89 12.10
N GLN A 51 8.79 -22.98 11.39
CA GLN A 51 9.39 -23.32 10.11
C GLN A 51 8.32 -23.82 9.12
N SER A 52 8.70 -23.97 7.85
CA SER A 52 7.78 -24.47 6.82
C SER A 52 7.11 -25.79 7.23
N GLY A 53 5.78 -25.81 7.21
CA GLY A 53 4.94 -26.94 7.62
C GLY A 53 4.31 -26.80 9.01
N ASP A 54 4.78 -25.88 9.84
CA ASP A 54 4.17 -25.61 11.14
C ASP A 54 2.84 -24.86 10.99
N ALA A 55 1.93 -25.08 11.95
CA ALA A 55 0.58 -24.50 11.92
C ALA A 55 0.58 -22.96 11.99
N ASN A 56 1.60 -22.36 12.63
CA ASN A 56 1.78 -20.92 12.75
C ASN A 56 2.81 -20.36 11.74
N TRP A 57 3.24 -21.15 10.76
CA TRP A 57 4.14 -20.71 9.71
C TRP A 57 3.55 -19.52 8.94
N ASN A 58 4.36 -18.48 8.78
CA ASN A 58 4.07 -17.36 7.90
C ASN A 58 5.31 -17.09 7.05
N SER A 59 5.25 -17.41 5.76
CA SER A 59 6.37 -17.20 4.83
C SER A 59 6.79 -15.75 4.71
N GLU A 60 5.89 -14.81 4.99
CA GLU A 60 6.23 -13.38 4.95
C GLU A 60 7.15 -12.98 6.13
N ALA A 61 7.11 -13.72 7.24
CA ALA A 61 7.91 -13.46 8.43
C ALA A 61 9.33 -14.06 8.36
N ASP A 62 9.58 -14.96 7.40
CA ASP A 62 10.91 -15.48 7.03
C ASP A 62 11.56 -14.48 6.06
N LEU A 63 12.17 -13.45 6.64
CA LEU A 63 12.69 -12.29 5.91
C LEU A 63 14.05 -12.56 5.28
N ASN A 64 14.81 -13.52 5.81
CA ASN A 64 16.09 -13.95 5.25
C ASN A 64 15.93 -15.10 4.22
N GLY A 65 14.78 -15.77 4.17
CA GLY A 65 14.44 -16.85 3.25
C GLY A 65 15.07 -18.19 3.59
N ASP A 66 15.45 -18.43 4.84
CA ASP A 66 16.15 -19.66 5.28
C ASP A 66 15.21 -20.81 5.69
N GLY A 67 13.90 -20.56 5.65
CA GLY A 67 12.86 -21.53 5.98
C GLY A 67 12.48 -21.56 7.46
N LYS A 68 12.94 -20.61 8.26
CA LYS A 68 12.60 -20.42 9.68
C LYS A 68 12.21 -18.97 9.95
N VAL A 69 11.45 -18.76 11.01
CA VAL A 69 11.18 -17.41 11.55
C VAL A 69 11.89 -17.30 12.89
N ASP A 70 13.04 -16.62 12.92
CA ASP A 70 13.86 -16.54 14.12
C ASP A 70 14.49 -15.15 14.38
N SER A 71 15.49 -15.09 15.26
CA SER A 71 16.17 -13.85 15.62
C SER A 71 16.85 -13.14 14.44
N ALA A 72 17.26 -13.87 13.40
CA ALA A 72 17.82 -13.28 12.19
C ALA A 72 16.76 -12.46 11.46
N ASP A 73 15.55 -12.97 11.33
CA ASP A 73 14.43 -12.25 10.73
C ASP A 73 13.99 -11.08 11.60
N LEU A 74 13.97 -11.25 12.93
CA LEU A 74 13.68 -10.14 13.84
C LEU A 74 14.68 -8.98 13.66
N SER A 75 15.96 -9.30 13.42
CA SER A 75 16.98 -8.28 13.16
C SER A 75 16.71 -7.54 11.85
N LEU A 76 16.22 -8.23 10.81
CA LEU A 76 15.83 -7.61 9.54
C LEU A 76 14.59 -6.73 9.71
N LEU A 77 13.56 -7.22 10.43
CA LEU A 77 12.37 -6.45 10.74
C LEU A 77 12.72 -5.19 11.54
N SER A 78 13.55 -5.33 12.58
CA SER A 78 14.00 -4.20 13.41
C SER A 78 14.78 -3.17 12.60
N ALA A 79 15.57 -3.58 11.61
CA ALA A 79 16.31 -2.66 10.75
C ALA A 79 15.38 -1.83 9.84
N GLN A 80 14.15 -2.30 9.61
CA GLN A 80 13.15 -1.63 8.78
C GLN A 80 12.08 -0.90 9.58
N PHE A 81 12.07 -1.03 10.91
CA PHE A 81 11.02 -0.45 11.75
C PHE A 81 10.92 1.06 11.58
N GLY A 82 9.71 1.55 11.31
CA GLY A 82 9.42 2.95 11.00
C GLY A 82 9.51 3.33 9.52
N SER A 83 9.95 2.41 8.64
CA SER A 83 9.97 2.65 7.19
C SER A 83 8.55 2.75 6.61
N THR A 84 8.40 3.61 5.59
CA THR A 84 7.13 3.82 4.88
C THR A 84 7.32 3.75 3.37
N GLY A 85 6.40 3.09 2.66
CA GLY A 85 6.46 2.78 1.23
C GLY A 85 5.20 3.25 0.51
N LEU A 86 4.68 2.47 -0.44
CA LEU A 86 3.34 2.71 -0.99
C LEU A 86 2.38 1.70 -0.40
N SER A 87 1.25 2.20 0.09
CA SER A 87 0.21 1.33 0.62
C SER A 87 -0.71 0.88 -0.51
N PHE A 88 -0.66 -0.42 -0.83
CA PHE A 88 -1.45 -1.05 -1.90
C PHE A 88 -2.91 -1.30 -1.53
N GLY A 89 -3.34 -0.85 -0.36
CA GLY A 89 -4.68 -1.13 0.10
C GLY A 89 -5.76 -0.43 -0.73
N LEU A 90 -6.84 -1.16 -1.02
CA LEU A 90 -8.04 -0.66 -1.67
C LEU A 90 -8.83 0.22 -0.71
N TRP A 91 -9.22 1.41 -1.17
CA TRP A 91 -10.16 2.26 -0.45
C TRP A 91 -11.59 2.04 -0.94
N VAL A 92 -12.52 1.84 -0.01
CA VAL A 92 -13.92 1.52 -0.29
C VAL A 92 -14.84 2.45 0.50
N GLY A 93 -15.87 2.97 -0.16
CA GLY A 93 -16.96 3.72 0.44
C GLY A 93 -18.16 2.82 0.73
N ASP A 94 -18.76 2.97 1.90
CA ASP A 94 -19.96 2.25 2.34
C ASP A 94 -21.09 3.24 2.63
N GLN A 95 -22.30 2.97 2.13
CA GLN A 95 -23.47 3.83 2.32
C GLN A 95 -24.48 3.26 3.32
N THR A 96 -24.26 2.06 3.87
CA THR A 96 -25.33 1.25 4.46
C THR A 96 -25.62 1.53 5.93
N SER A 97 -24.63 1.88 6.77
CA SER A 97 -24.89 2.33 8.15
C SER A 97 -23.67 2.98 8.84
N GLY A 98 -23.94 3.89 9.80
CA GLY A 98 -22.93 4.55 10.62
C GLY A 98 -22.27 5.78 9.97
N THR A 99 -21.24 6.33 10.63
CA THR A 99 -20.44 7.49 10.15
C THR A 99 -19.07 7.07 9.61
N LEU A 100 -18.60 5.86 9.93
CA LEU A 100 -17.36 5.25 9.43
C LEU A 100 -17.57 4.64 8.04
N ARG A 101 -17.78 5.52 7.06
CA ARG A 101 -18.21 5.15 5.71
C ARG A 101 -17.09 4.99 4.70
N VAL A 102 -15.83 5.15 5.10
CA VAL A 102 -14.66 4.91 4.23
C VAL A 102 -13.71 3.94 4.91
N ARG A 103 -13.24 2.93 4.18
CA ARG A 103 -12.38 1.88 4.72
C ARG A 103 -11.22 1.61 3.79
N LYS A 104 -10.07 1.26 4.37
CA LYS A 104 -8.93 0.71 3.63
C LYS A 104 -8.81 -0.79 3.89
N LEU A 105 -8.65 -1.56 2.83
CA LEU A 105 -8.45 -3.00 2.86
C LEU A 105 -7.07 -3.34 2.29
N SER A 106 -6.32 -4.26 2.89
CA SER A 106 -5.12 -4.85 2.30
C SER A 106 -5.46 -5.74 1.10
N ASN A 107 -4.45 -6.15 0.34
CA ASN A 107 -4.59 -7.16 -0.72
C ASN A 107 -5.06 -8.54 -0.21
N LYS A 108 -4.86 -8.84 1.09
CA LYS A 108 -5.34 -10.05 1.79
C LYS A 108 -6.77 -9.91 2.31
N GLY A 109 -7.42 -8.77 2.10
CA GLY A 109 -8.79 -8.49 2.57
C GLY A 109 -8.87 -8.02 4.03
N ASN A 110 -7.73 -7.89 4.73
CA ASN A 110 -7.70 -7.33 6.08
C ASN A 110 -8.10 -5.86 6.05
N GLN A 111 -8.94 -5.43 6.99
CA GLN A 111 -9.30 -4.03 7.13
C GLN A 111 -8.20 -3.27 7.89
N LEU A 112 -7.49 -2.40 7.17
CA LEU A 112 -6.36 -1.62 7.68
C LEU A 112 -6.82 -0.35 8.40
N VAL A 113 -7.84 0.35 7.86
CA VAL A 113 -8.30 1.63 8.39
C VAL A 113 -9.82 1.76 8.26
N ARG A 114 -10.46 2.42 9.22
CA ARG A 114 -11.82 2.98 9.10
C ARG A 114 -11.77 4.48 9.32
N VAL A 115 -12.39 5.23 8.41
CA VAL A 115 -12.44 6.70 8.45
C VAL A 115 -13.88 7.17 8.55
N GLY A 116 -14.11 8.12 9.45
CA GLY A 116 -15.40 8.66 9.85
C GLY A 116 -15.77 10.01 9.26
N ASP A 117 -16.83 10.59 9.83
CA ASP A 117 -17.33 11.93 9.50
C ASP A 117 -17.73 12.09 8.03
N PHE A 118 -18.37 11.04 7.54
CA PHE A 118 -19.01 10.95 6.24
C PHE A 118 -20.48 10.55 6.40
N THR A 119 -21.38 11.17 5.64
CA THR A 119 -22.81 10.84 5.60
C THR A 119 -23.23 10.21 4.29
N THR A 120 -22.71 10.66 3.15
CA THR A 120 -23.09 10.10 1.84
C THR A 120 -21.89 10.18 0.89
N PRO A 121 -20.83 9.39 1.13
CA PRO A 121 -19.71 9.36 0.21
C PRO A 121 -20.17 8.78 -1.13
N ILE A 122 -19.99 9.56 -2.19
CA ILE A 122 -20.44 9.23 -3.55
C ILE A 122 -19.28 8.87 -4.48
N SER A 123 -18.06 9.33 -4.18
CA SER A 123 -16.89 9.09 -5.01
C SER A 123 -15.61 9.03 -4.18
N ILE A 124 -14.70 8.15 -4.59
CA ILE A 124 -13.39 7.97 -4.00
C ILE A 124 -12.37 7.92 -5.15
N SER A 125 -11.29 8.68 -5.02
CA SER A 125 -10.18 8.66 -5.97
C SER A 125 -8.85 8.72 -5.24
N SER A 126 -7.92 7.83 -5.62
CA SER A 126 -6.58 7.76 -5.03
C SER A 126 -5.53 8.32 -5.97
N ASN A 127 -4.59 9.09 -5.44
CA ASN A 127 -3.35 9.40 -6.15
C ASN A 127 -2.44 8.17 -6.11
N VAL A 128 -2.14 7.59 -7.26
CA VAL A 128 -1.33 6.36 -7.34
C VAL A 128 0.15 6.55 -6.96
N THR A 129 0.65 7.79 -7.00
CA THR A 129 2.04 8.12 -6.65
C THR A 129 2.20 8.41 -5.17
N THR A 130 1.22 9.06 -4.54
CA THR A 130 1.31 9.44 -3.12
C THR A 130 0.46 8.57 -2.21
N GLY A 131 -0.48 7.79 -2.76
CA GLY A 131 -1.47 7.00 -2.04
C GLY A 131 -2.60 7.82 -1.40
N GLU A 132 -2.51 9.15 -1.41
CA GLU A 132 -3.53 10.04 -0.82
C GLU A 132 -4.88 9.85 -1.50
N VAL A 133 -5.96 9.93 -0.71
CA VAL A 133 -7.30 9.64 -1.20
C VAL A 133 -8.21 10.83 -1.05
N TRP A 134 -8.93 11.15 -2.12
CA TRP A 134 -10.00 12.12 -2.12
C TRP A 134 -11.34 11.42 -2.02
N VAL A 135 -12.19 11.90 -1.12
CA VAL A 135 -13.54 11.39 -0.91
C VAL A 135 -14.52 12.54 -1.02
N ALA A 136 -15.44 12.44 -1.99
CA ALA A 136 -16.56 13.38 -2.13
C ALA A 136 -17.75 12.89 -1.31
N ASP A 137 -18.29 13.74 -0.45
CA ASP A 137 -19.46 13.47 0.37
C ASP A 137 -20.60 14.43 0.03
N GLN A 138 -21.65 13.87 -0.56
CA GLN A 138 -22.82 14.63 -0.98
C GLN A 138 -23.61 15.16 0.22
N GLY A 139 -23.76 14.36 1.28
CA GLY A 139 -24.63 14.73 2.40
C GLY A 139 -24.02 15.79 3.32
N LEU A 140 -22.70 16.03 3.21
CA LEU A 140 -21.99 17.06 3.95
C LEU A 140 -21.47 18.20 3.07
N ASP A 141 -21.80 18.22 1.77
CA ASP A 141 -21.33 19.21 0.80
C ASP A 141 -19.82 19.52 0.93
N LYS A 142 -19.02 18.44 0.94
CA LYS A 142 -17.58 18.57 1.13
C LYS A 142 -16.81 17.45 0.44
N VAL A 143 -15.55 17.77 0.16
CA VAL A 143 -14.55 16.83 -0.31
C VAL A 143 -13.42 16.77 0.71
N LYS A 144 -13.05 15.58 1.15
CA LYS A 144 -11.93 15.35 2.08
C LYS A 144 -10.77 14.69 1.36
N LYS A 145 -9.55 15.17 1.64
CA LYS A 145 -8.30 14.47 1.32
C LYS A 145 -7.85 13.71 2.56
N LEU A 146 -7.51 12.44 2.39
CA LEU A 146 -7.12 11.53 3.45
C LEU A 146 -5.67 11.10 3.31
N ASP A 147 -5.00 10.97 4.45
CA ASP A 147 -3.67 10.39 4.57
C ASP A 147 -3.70 8.91 4.15
N PRO A 148 -2.79 8.47 3.27
CA PRO A 148 -2.76 7.10 2.74
C PRO A 148 -2.70 6.03 3.82
N PHE A 149 -2.11 6.31 4.97
CA PHE A 149 -1.68 5.31 5.94
C PHE A 149 -2.60 5.25 7.15
N SER A 150 -2.82 6.40 7.76
CA SER A 150 -3.63 6.59 8.95
C SER A 150 -5.11 6.84 8.64
N GLY A 151 -5.42 7.30 7.42
CA GLY A 151 -6.74 7.80 7.07
C GLY A 151 -7.11 9.12 7.73
N ALA A 152 -6.15 9.82 8.37
CA ALA A 152 -6.35 11.15 8.91
C ALA A 152 -6.78 12.13 7.80
N THR A 153 -7.65 13.09 8.12
CA THR A 153 -8.02 14.13 7.15
C THR A 153 -6.87 15.11 7.01
N LEU A 154 -6.30 15.19 5.80
CA LEU A 154 -5.25 16.14 5.42
C LEU A 154 -5.82 17.48 4.98
N LEU A 155 -6.99 17.46 4.32
CA LEU A 155 -7.66 18.65 3.81
C LEU A 155 -9.17 18.43 3.77
N THR A 156 -9.94 19.49 4.01
CA THR A 156 -11.38 19.55 3.73
C THR A 156 -11.65 20.74 2.83
N VAL A 157 -12.35 20.50 1.73
CA VAL A 157 -12.88 21.51 0.82
C VAL A 157 -14.40 21.52 0.99
N ASN A 158 -14.99 22.68 1.26
CA ASN A 158 -16.43 22.85 1.51
C ASN A 158 -17.09 23.61 0.35
N GLY A 159 -18.42 23.56 0.25
CA GLY A 159 -19.18 24.36 -0.71
C GLY A 159 -18.96 23.90 -2.15
N ILE A 160 -18.99 22.58 -2.36
CA ILE A 160 -18.72 21.96 -3.66
C ILE A 160 -19.99 21.95 -4.52
N ASP A 161 -21.16 21.99 -3.88
CA ASP A 161 -22.45 22.25 -4.50
C ASP A 161 -22.95 23.64 -4.05
N ALA A 162 -22.76 24.66 -4.90
CA ALA A 162 -23.35 25.99 -4.76
C ALA A 162 -24.52 26.18 -5.75
#